data_AF-A0AA42ST43-F1
#
_entry.id   AF-A0AA42ST43-F1
#
_cell.length_a   1.000
_cell.length_b   1.000
_cell.length_c   1.000
_cell.angle_alpha   90.00
_cell.angle_beta   90.00
_cell.angle_gamma   90.00
#
_symmetry.space_group_name_H-M   'P 1'
#
loop_
_entity.id
_entity.type
_entity.pdbx_description
1 polymer ?
#
loop_
_entity_poly.entity_id
_entity_poly.type
_entity_poly.pdbx_seq_one_letter_code
_entity_poly.pdbx_strand_id
1 'polypeptide(L)'
;MDANERRQLRKLLQGAGLKVSLVRLKILDVLQRSERGLRSRELHERLRLADEQISVLSVRQVLSRLLACGLVTRDDEGLYRLHRSPPVALAG
;
A
#
# COMPACT_ATOMS: atom_id res chain seq x y z
N MET A 1 -3.56 13.41 5.37
CA MET A 1 -2.48 13.14 4.41
C MET A 1 -2.08 14.46 3.77
N ASP A 2 -0.88 14.91 4.08
CA ASP A 2 -0.32 16.17 3.58
C ASP A 2 0.05 16.09 2.11
N ALA A 3 0.17 17.24 1.44
CA ALA A 3 0.49 17.31 0.02
C ALA A 3 1.84 16.63 -0.32
N ASN A 4 2.80 16.66 0.61
CA ASN A 4 4.09 16.02 0.43
C ASN A 4 4.00 14.49 0.51
N GLU A 5 3.28 13.95 1.51
CA GLU A 5 3.02 12.50 1.63
C GLU A 5 2.35 11.96 0.38
N ARG A 6 1.32 12.68 -0.13
CA ARG A 6 0.64 12.33 -1.39
C ARG A 6 1.61 12.24 -2.56
N ARG A 7 2.51 13.21 -2.69
CA ARG A 7 3.50 13.27 -3.77
C ARG A 7 4.46 12.08 -3.67
N GLN A 8 4.89 11.72 -2.47
CA GLN A 8 5.80 10.60 -2.24
C GLN A 8 5.14 9.25 -2.56
N LEU A 9 3.90 9.02 -2.12
CA LEU A 9 3.14 7.82 -2.46
C LEU A 9 2.90 7.68 -3.97
N ARG A 10 2.66 8.80 -4.66
CA ARG A 10 2.56 8.82 -6.13
C ARG A 10 3.87 8.39 -6.79
N LYS A 11 5.01 8.90 -6.31
CA LYS A 11 6.34 8.50 -6.81
C LYS A 11 6.60 7.01 -6.60
N LEU A 12 6.24 6.45 -5.45
CA LEU A 12 6.37 5.02 -5.18
C LEU A 12 5.56 4.19 -6.19
N LEU A 13 4.29 4.53 -6.40
CA LEU A 13 3.45 3.84 -7.38
C LEU A 13 4.02 3.93 -8.81
N GLN A 14 4.47 5.12 -9.21
CA GLN A 14 5.09 5.33 -10.52
C GLN A 14 6.38 4.53 -10.68
N GLY A 15 7.25 4.53 -9.66
CA GLY A 15 8.49 3.76 -9.65
C GLY A 15 8.28 2.24 -9.72
N ALA A 16 7.16 1.75 -9.18
CA ALA A 16 6.74 0.35 -9.31
C ALA A 16 5.98 0.03 -10.60
N GLY A 17 5.85 0.98 -11.54
CA GLY A 17 5.08 0.78 -12.79
C GLY A 17 3.57 0.67 -12.59
N LEU A 18 3.05 1.09 -11.44
CA LEU A 18 1.64 1.02 -11.09
C LEU A 18 0.93 2.34 -11.42
N LYS A 19 -0.20 2.26 -12.13
CA LYS A 19 -1.12 3.39 -12.32
C LYS A 19 -1.49 4.03 -10.97
N VAL A 20 -1.32 5.34 -10.87
CA VAL A 20 -1.72 6.13 -9.71
C VAL A 20 -3.26 6.18 -9.65
N SER A 21 -3.83 5.65 -8.56
CA SER A 21 -5.28 5.65 -8.30
C SER A 21 -5.55 5.99 -6.84
N LEU A 22 -6.71 6.58 -6.54
CA LEU A 22 -7.11 6.99 -5.20
C LEU A 22 -7.06 5.80 -4.21
N VAL A 23 -7.61 4.65 -4.61
CA VAL A 23 -7.64 3.42 -3.81
C VAL A 23 -6.23 2.96 -3.42
N ARG A 24 -5.30 2.95 -4.38
CA ARG A 24 -3.90 2.56 -4.13
C ARG A 24 -3.23 3.54 -3.19
N LEU A 25 -3.41 4.85 -3.41
CA LEU A 25 -2.86 5.87 -2.53
C LEU A 25 -3.40 5.72 -1.10
N LYS A 26 -4.69 5.45 -0.92
CA LYS A 26 -5.31 5.25 0.39
C LYS A 26 -4.77 4.02 1.11
N ILE A 27 -4.64 2.89 0.41
CA ILE A 27 -4.04 1.66 0.97
C ILE A 27 -2.60 1.93 1.42
N LEU A 28 -1.79 2.60 0.59
CA LEU A 28 -0.41 2.92 0.92
C LEU A 28 -0.31 3.92 2.07
N ASP A 29 -1.20 4.90 2.13
CA ASP A 29 -1.28 5.91 3.19
C ASP A 29 -1.63 5.26 4.55
N VAL A 30 -2.56 4.29 4.55
CA VAL A 30 -2.88 3.50 5.75
C VAL A 30 -1.70 2.63 6.20
N LEU A 31 -1.00 1.99 5.27
CA LEU A 31 0.20 1.20 5.56
C LEU A 31 1.36 2.07 6.04
N GLN A 32 1.55 3.26 5.45
CA GLN A 32 2.62 4.19 5.79
C GLN A 32 2.53 4.63 7.26
N ARG A 33 1.30 4.82 7.76
CA ARG A 33 1.02 5.16 9.16
C ARG A 33 1.21 4.00 10.13
N SER A 34 1.40 2.78 9.65
CA SER A 34 1.56 1.59 10.50
C SER A 34 2.97 1.04 10.42
N GLU A 35 3.75 1.24 11.48
CA GLU A 35 5.12 0.71 11.55
C GLU A 35 5.15 -0.81 11.74
N ARG A 36 4.20 -1.36 12.50
CA ARG A 36 4.10 -2.82 12.74
C ARG A 36 3.53 -3.60 11.56
N GLY A 37 2.95 -2.93 10.58
CA GLY A 37 2.20 -3.55 9.50
C GLY A 37 0.76 -3.90 9.88
N LEU A 38 -0.06 -4.23 8.87
CA LEU A 38 -1.50 -4.45 9.05
C LEU A 38 -1.99 -5.67 8.31
N ARG A 39 -2.93 -6.41 8.91
CA ARG A 39 -3.66 -7.47 8.20
C ARG A 39 -4.64 -6.85 7.21
N SER A 40 -5.01 -7.60 6.17
CA SER A 40 -5.94 -7.12 5.14
C SER A 40 -7.31 -6.70 5.71
N ARG A 41 -7.77 -7.36 6.77
CA ARG A 41 -9.05 -7.05 7.45
C ARG A 41 -8.97 -5.71 8.19
N GLU A 42 -7.85 -5.46 8.85
CA GLU A 42 -7.62 -4.23 9.61
C GLU A 42 -7.41 -3.04 8.70
N LEU A 43 -6.70 -3.26 7.60
CA LEU A 43 -6.56 -2.26 6.54
C LEU A 43 -7.91 -1.90 5.91
N HIS A 44 -8.76 -2.90 5.64
CA HIS A 44 -10.13 -2.66 5.18
C HIS A 44 -10.96 -1.88 6.19
N GLU A 45 -10.89 -2.21 7.49
CA GLU A 45 -11.62 -1.46 8.52
C GLU A 45 -11.19 0.00 8.57
N ARG A 46 -9.88 0.29 8.47
CA ARG A 46 -9.40 1.68 8.43
C ARG A 46 -9.83 2.43 7.17
N LEU A 47 -9.92 1.76 6.03
CA LEU A 47 -10.47 2.37 4.80
C LEU A 47 -11.97 2.64 4.96
N ARG A 48 -12.72 1.71 5.55
CA ARG A 48 -14.15 1.85 5.84
C ARG A 48 -14.42 3.02 6.78
N LEU A 49 -13.61 3.18 7.83
CA LEU A 49 -13.69 4.31 8.76
C LEU A 49 -13.35 5.66 8.10
N ALA A 50 -12.60 5.64 6.99
CA ALA A 50 -12.32 6.82 6.18
C ALA A 50 -13.40 7.10 5.11
N ASP A 51 -14.58 6.46 5.24
CA ASP A 51 -15.74 6.54 4.33
C ASP A 51 -15.44 6.08 2.89
N GLU A 52 -14.42 5.25 2.71
CA GLU A 52 -14.09 4.69 1.40
C GLU A 52 -14.96 3.46 1.13
N GLN A 53 -15.80 3.50 0.10
CA GLN A 53 -16.64 2.38 -0.36
C GLN A 53 -15.80 1.31 -1.10
N ILE A 54 -14.71 0.85 -0.48
CA ILE A 54 -13.78 -0.13 -1.06
C ILE A 54 -14.05 -1.49 -0.42
N SER A 55 -14.47 -2.46 -1.23
CA SER A 55 -14.67 -3.83 -0.76
C SER A 55 -13.37 -4.52 -0.34
N VAL A 56 -13.45 -5.44 0.64
CA VAL A 56 -12.33 -6.30 1.07
C VAL A 56 -11.63 -6.99 -0.11
N LEU A 57 -12.38 -7.43 -1.12
CA LEU A 57 -11.84 -8.07 -2.31
C LEU A 57 -10.89 -7.14 -3.08
N SER A 58 -11.29 -5.89 -3.33
CA SER A 58 -10.47 -4.87 -3.98
C SER A 58 -9.21 -4.57 -3.16
N VAL A 59 -9.32 -4.51 -1.83
CA VAL A 59 -8.15 -4.35 -0.94
C VAL A 59 -7.16 -5.50 -1.15
N ARG A 60 -7.62 -6.76 -1.12
CA ARG A 60 -6.76 -7.93 -1.33
C ARG A 60 -6.12 -7.91 -2.73
N GLN A 61 -6.88 -7.61 -3.78
CA GLN A 61 -6.36 -7.54 -5.14
C GLN A 61 -5.28 -6.45 -5.30
N VAL A 62 -5.46 -5.30 -4.65
CA VAL A 62 -4.44 -4.25 -4.66
C VAL A 62 -3.22 -4.67 -3.86
N LEU A 63 -3.39 -5.27 -2.67
CA LEU A 63 -2.28 -5.78 -1.87
C LEU A 63 -1.47 -6.84 -2.64
N SER A 64 -2.14 -7.78 -3.33
CA SER A 64 -1.47 -8.77 -4.18
C SER A 64 -0.66 -8.13 -5.30
N ARG A 65 -1.19 -7.09 -5.95
CA ARG A 65 -0.44 -6.35 -6.99
C ARG A 65 0.73 -5.55 -6.42
N LEU A 66 0.56 -4.93 -5.25
CA LEU A 66 1.63 -4.22 -4.57
C LEU A 66 2.75 -5.17 -4.14
N LEU A 67 2.40 -6.38 -3.67
CA LEU A 67 3.35 -7.45 -3.35
C LEU A 67 4.14 -7.87 -4.60
N ALA A 68 3.45 -8.10 -5.71
CA ALA A 68 4.08 -8.50 -6.97
C ALA A 68 5.07 -7.46 -7.52
N CYS A 69 4.85 -6.18 -7.23
CA CYS A 69 5.76 -5.09 -7.59
C CYS A 69 6.85 -4.83 -6.53
N GLY A 70 6.87 -5.57 -5.41
CA GLY A 70 7.81 -5.35 -4.31
C GLY A 70 7.60 -4.06 -3.52
N LEU A 71 6.43 -3.41 -3.66
CA LEU A 71 6.13 -2.14 -2.99
C LEU A 71 5.61 -2.37 -1.57
N VAL A 72 5.03 -3.54 -1.30
CA VAL A 72 4.71 -4.01 0.04
C VAL A 72 5.29 -5.41 0.25
N THR A 73 5.51 -5.79 1.50
CA THR A 73 5.81 -7.17 1.92
C THR A 73 4.72 -7.70 2.82
N ARG A 74 4.61 -9.02 2.89
CA ARG A 74 3.72 -9.74 3.80
C ARG A 74 4.59 -10.70 4.61
N ASP A 75 4.48 -10.65 5.93
CA ASP A 75 5.15 -11.64 6.80
C ASP A 75 4.30 -12.91 7.00
N ASP A 76 4.86 -13.87 7.72
CA ASP A 76 4.21 -15.15 8.05
C ASP A 76 2.94 -14.97 8.90
N GLU A 77 2.85 -13.89 9.67
CA GLU A 77 1.65 -13.51 10.43
C GLU A 77 0.56 -12.85 9.56
N GLY A 78 0.87 -12.60 8.30
CA GLY A 78 -0.02 -11.97 7.33
C GLY A 78 -0.17 -10.46 7.46
N LEU A 79 0.79 -9.81 8.12
CA LEU A 79 0.89 -8.36 8.22
C LEU A 79 1.57 -7.80 6.98
N TYR A 80 0.91 -6.82 6.36
CA TYR A 80 1.43 -6.09 5.22
C TYR A 80 2.22 -4.87 5.69
N ARG A 81 3.41 -4.64 5.11
CA ARG A 81 4.26 -3.48 5.38
C ARG A 81 4.65 -2.77 4.08
N LEU A 82 4.71 -1.45 4.11
CA LEU A 82 5.11 -0.62 2.98
C LEU A 82 6.64 -0.49 2.92
N HIS A 83 7.24 -0.75 1.76
CA HIS A 83 8.63 -0.37 1.50
C HIS A 83 8.71 1.13 1.22
N ARG A 84 9.43 1.85 2.08
CA ARG A 84 9.63 3.31 1.94
C ARG A 84 10.65 3.68 0.86
N SER A 85 11.38 2.69 0.34
CA SER A 85 12.23 2.79 -0.85
C SER A 85 11.62 1.93 -1.95
N PRO A 86 11.60 2.37 -3.23
CA PRO A 86 11.40 1.42 -4.32
C PRO A 86 12.42 0.29 -4.15
N PRO A 87 12.08 -0.97 -4.45
CA PRO A 87 13.07 -2.03 -4.47
C PRO A 87 14.17 -1.54 -5.39
N VAL A 88 15.35 -1.29 -4.81
CA VAL A 88 16.56 -1.12 -5.60
C VAL A 88 16.60 -2.38 -6.45
N ALA A 89 16.48 -2.20 -7.77
CA ALA A 89 16.71 -3.32 -8.68
C ALA A 89 18.03 -3.92 -8.22
N LEU A 90 18.00 -5.18 -7.81
CA LEU A 90 19.19 -5.94 -7.48
C LEU A 90 20.14 -5.71 -8.65
N ALA A 91 21.16 -4.87 -8.41
CA ALA A 91 22.21 -4.65 -9.36
C ALA A 91 22.79 -6.04 -9.63
N GLY A 92 22.79 -6.41 -10.91
CA GLY A 92 23.34 -7.69 -11.38
C GLY A 92 24.81 -7.84 -11.06
#